data_AF-A0A428WGH0-F1
#
_entry.id   AF-A0A428WGH0-F1
#
_cell.length_a   1.000
_cell.length_b   1.000
_cell.length_c   1.000
_cell.angle_alpha   90.00
_cell.angle_beta   90.00
_cell.angle_gamma   90.00
#
_symmetry.space_group_name_H-M   'P 1'
#
loop_
_entity.id
_entity.type
_entity.pdbx_description
1 polymer ?
#
loop_
_entity_poly.entity_id
_entity_poly.type
_entity_poly.pdbx_seq_one_letter_code
_entity_poly.pdbx_strand_id
1 'polypeptide(L)'
;MRWSRPPTPEEDPSSRFGVTCPVCRQLLGRAQPPLDPETGRFMMPPSFRLEVGAPDGRNGMPWRVTMLAGNYRPAESLDPVFNEHEVDFIYLLCGGGHIFPDATPVFRSGPARRPDEARQTIDEWNMVAAMGAPASGKTYLLVRMLKQNLDNLTQWTAPDDPGRIRLRKLSPLEELPLTSRIGKYNDTRQTGEAIQPTGTDRQSTPAGMLEDQLRDALGAIQELVRRTVVDGDRRAQQWGKQFRQPLVLRTDSGGRRTWTGVADLPGELFDERGINRREAGMLRSFDALLWVVDPAVAPNATEWMATESVAEERLLLDGSLRPGTVNAYGADVVRGNRETIQDDIGQQVTMVDGLFATDEGRPLQMLVAVTKCDLIRAALEKPGIDLRDIGAPGEVERGTATYLSVAMDRWSTKGAGADPGAAQLLTYVWGARTTEPAVRQRRAVQVARGLLDHFSQPEEFWKLVHTGTDNEVSIPRGDMTTEVPQHVRVPSIDEHLDSALRPGSGGLILLRDLVMSAVGCGLAYGLGQQSALFRMHREPWITLRFFLCSPLATVPIAVDDIRLKPLDPRDRFPRVDDRAAALTQLLLAVLGRARR
;
A
#
# COMPACT_ATOMS: atom_id res chain seq x y z
N MET A 1 11.87 -42.53 -25.88
CA MET A 1 12.06 -41.07 -25.94
C MET A 1 12.58 -40.61 -24.58
N ARG A 2 13.77 -40.01 -24.53
CA ARG A 2 14.27 -39.35 -23.31
C ARG A 2 13.60 -37.99 -23.25
N TRP A 3 12.77 -37.79 -22.25
CA TRP A 3 12.17 -36.48 -21.97
C TRP A 3 13.30 -35.55 -21.53
N SER A 4 13.53 -34.50 -22.31
CA SER A 4 14.41 -33.40 -21.94
C SER A 4 13.87 -32.80 -20.64
N ARG A 5 14.72 -32.68 -19.62
CA ARG A 5 14.37 -32.02 -18.35
C ARG A 5 13.73 -30.66 -18.66
N PRO A 6 12.57 -30.32 -18.08
CA PRO A 6 12.14 -28.93 -18.08
C PRO A 6 13.25 -28.14 -17.36
N PRO A 7 13.71 -27.01 -17.91
CA PRO A 7 14.74 -26.22 -17.25
C PRO A 7 14.24 -25.86 -15.84
N THR A 8 14.97 -26.31 -14.82
CA THR A 8 14.95 -25.63 -13.53
C THR A 8 15.31 -24.18 -13.81
N PRO A 9 14.65 -23.18 -13.21
CA PRO A 9 15.17 -21.83 -13.24
C PRO A 9 16.56 -21.88 -12.59
N GLU A 10 17.61 -21.94 -13.41
CA GLU A 10 19.01 -21.93 -12.95
C GLU A 10 19.43 -20.53 -12.49
N GLU A 11 18.61 -19.52 -12.74
CA GLU A 11 18.80 -18.16 -12.26
C GLU A 11 18.71 -18.10 -10.73
N ASP A 12 19.77 -17.59 -10.12
CA ASP A 12 19.84 -17.31 -8.70
C ASP A 12 18.64 -16.45 -8.27
N PRO A 13 17.77 -16.94 -7.36
CA PRO A 13 16.65 -16.16 -6.84
C PRO A 13 17.07 -14.81 -6.24
N SER A 14 18.34 -14.67 -5.85
CA SER A 14 18.89 -13.43 -5.30
C SER A 14 18.79 -12.23 -6.26
N SER A 15 18.88 -12.46 -7.59
CA SER A 15 18.77 -11.37 -8.58
C SER A 15 17.35 -10.81 -8.70
N ARG A 16 16.34 -11.63 -8.38
CA ARG A 16 14.92 -11.30 -8.51
C ARG A 16 14.30 -10.82 -7.19
N PHE A 17 14.63 -11.50 -6.09
CA PHE A 17 14.03 -11.26 -4.78
C PHE A 17 14.98 -10.59 -3.77
N GLY A 18 16.28 -10.55 -4.06
CA GLY A 18 17.31 -10.19 -3.09
C GLY A 18 17.66 -11.34 -2.15
N VAL A 19 18.59 -11.07 -1.23
CA VAL A 19 19.11 -12.04 -0.24
C VAL A 19 18.42 -11.93 1.12
N THR A 20 17.56 -10.95 1.31
CA THR A 20 16.78 -10.73 2.53
C THR A 20 15.31 -10.54 2.21
N CYS A 21 14.46 -11.06 3.08
CA CYS A 21 13.02 -10.93 2.96
C CYS A 21 12.61 -9.47 3.16
N PRO A 22 11.87 -8.87 2.21
CA PRO A 22 11.43 -7.47 2.32
C PRO A 22 10.32 -7.26 3.35
N VAL A 23 9.86 -8.31 4.05
CA VAL A 23 8.85 -8.23 5.12
C VAL A 23 9.47 -8.38 6.50
N CYS A 24 10.35 -9.36 6.70
CA CYS A 24 10.92 -9.68 8.02
C CYS A 24 12.45 -9.61 8.11
N ARG A 25 13.13 -9.20 7.03
CA ARG A 25 14.61 -9.15 6.90
C ARG A 25 15.35 -10.46 7.15
N GLN A 26 14.65 -11.57 7.35
CA GLN A 26 15.26 -12.88 7.42
C GLN A 26 15.88 -13.26 6.08
N LEU A 27 16.80 -14.23 6.10
CA LEU A 27 17.46 -14.71 4.90
C LEU A 27 16.43 -15.14 3.85
N LEU A 28 16.71 -14.81 2.59
CA LEU A 28 15.92 -15.19 1.42
C LEU A 28 16.84 -15.75 0.33
N GLY A 29 16.34 -16.70 -0.46
CA GLY A 29 17.09 -17.28 -1.56
C GLY A 29 18.24 -18.18 -1.07
N ARG A 30 19.38 -18.13 -1.76
CA ARG A 30 20.55 -18.97 -1.48
C ARG A 30 21.52 -18.38 -0.44
N ALA A 31 21.11 -17.30 0.25
CA ALA A 31 21.93 -16.67 1.27
C ALA A 31 22.24 -17.66 2.40
N GLN A 32 23.54 -17.88 2.66
CA GLN A 32 23.98 -18.80 3.71
C GLN A 32 23.88 -18.13 5.08
N PRO A 33 23.18 -18.73 6.06
CA PRO A 33 23.22 -18.24 7.42
C PRO A 33 24.64 -18.41 7.99
N PRO A 34 25.09 -17.46 8.82
CA PRO A 34 26.36 -17.62 9.51
C PRO A 34 26.26 -18.78 10.52
N LEU A 35 27.37 -19.52 10.65
CA LEU A 35 27.49 -20.66 11.56
C LEU A 35 27.95 -20.20 12.94
N ASP A 36 27.39 -20.81 13.96
CA ASP A 36 27.86 -20.71 15.32
C ASP A 36 29.15 -21.53 15.48
N PRO A 37 30.27 -20.92 15.91
CA PRO A 37 31.56 -21.60 15.99
C PRO A 37 31.60 -22.78 16.96
N GLU A 38 30.76 -22.74 18.01
CA GLU A 38 30.77 -23.75 19.08
C GLU A 38 29.95 -24.99 18.70
N THR A 39 28.76 -24.78 18.15
CA THR A 39 27.81 -25.87 17.83
C THR A 39 27.89 -26.34 16.39
N GLY A 40 28.52 -25.55 15.50
CA GLY A 40 28.52 -25.79 14.05
C GLY A 40 27.14 -25.67 13.40
N ARG A 41 26.15 -25.15 14.12
CA ARG A 41 24.78 -24.95 13.65
C ARG A 41 24.60 -23.54 13.09
N PHE A 42 23.55 -23.34 12.30
CA PHE A 42 23.20 -22.01 11.82
C PHE A 42 22.71 -21.12 12.97
N MET A 43 23.19 -19.87 13.05
CA MET A 43 22.73 -18.92 14.07
C MET A 43 21.28 -18.45 13.85
N MET A 44 20.75 -18.63 12.64
CA MET A 44 19.38 -18.26 12.27
C MET A 44 18.82 -19.21 11.22
N PRO A 45 17.47 -19.33 11.11
CA PRO A 45 16.86 -20.22 10.13
C PRO A 45 17.24 -19.86 8.68
N PRO A 46 17.57 -20.87 7.84
CA PRO A 46 17.83 -20.68 6.42
C PRO A 46 16.53 -20.53 5.62
N SER A 47 16.68 -20.23 4.33
CA SER A 47 15.56 -20.28 3.37
C SER A 47 15.29 -21.71 2.92
N PHE A 48 14.05 -21.96 2.51
CA PHE A 48 13.60 -23.24 1.97
C PHE A 48 12.97 -23.03 0.59
N ARG A 49 13.04 -24.05 -0.25
CA ARG A 49 12.23 -24.18 -1.46
C ARG A 49 11.17 -25.24 -1.22
N LEU A 50 9.92 -24.90 -1.48
CA LEU A 50 8.76 -25.77 -1.39
C LEU A 50 8.23 -26.01 -2.80
N GLU A 51 8.22 -27.26 -3.23
CA GLU A 51 7.65 -27.70 -4.51
C GLU A 51 6.38 -28.48 -4.22
N VAL A 52 5.30 -28.14 -4.92
CA VAL A 52 3.97 -28.71 -4.69
C VAL A 52 3.44 -29.22 -6.02
N GLY A 53 3.03 -30.49 -6.09
CA GLY A 53 2.39 -31.09 -7.25
C GLY A 53 0.86 -30.97 -7.22
N ALA A 54 0.22 -31.54 -8.24
CA ALA A 54 -1.23 -31.53 -8.35
C ALA A 54 -1.90 -32.34 -7.22
N PRO A 55 -3.10 -31.94 -6.74
CA PRO A 55 -3.84 -32.72 -5.76
C PRO A 55 -4.20 -34.09 -6.31
N ASP A 56 -4.13 -35.11 -5.44
CA ASP A 56 -4.58 -36.47 -5.74
C ASP A 56 -6.12 -36.58 -5.67
N GLY A 57 -6.66 -37.78 -5.93
CA GLY A 57 -8.10 -38.05 -5.85
C GLY A 57 -8.73 -37.90 -4.45
N ARG A 58 -7.92 -37.65 -3.41
CA ARG A 58 -8.32 -37.42 -2.01
C ARG A 58 -8.01 -35.98 -1.56
N ASN A 59 -7.64 -35.09 -2.49
CA ASN A 59 -7.19 -33.72 -2.26
C ASN A 59 -5.86 -33.59 -1.46
N GLY A 60 -5.08 -34.66 -1.31
CA GLY A 60 -3.71 -34.58 -0.81
C GLY A 60 -2.78 -34.02 -1.88
N MET A 61 -1.87 -33.11 -1.52
CA MET A 61 -0.91 -32.53 -2.46
C MET A 61 0.49 -33.12 -2.22
N PRO A 62 1.15 -33.71 -3.24
CA PRO A 62 2.53 -34.17 -3.08
C PRO A 62 3.46 -32.97 -2.98
N TRP A 63 4.49 -33.06 -2.14
CA TRP A 63 5.37 -31.93 -1.85
C TRP A 63 6.83 -32.33 -1.62
N ARG A 64 7.74 -31.38 -1.86
CA ARG A 64 9.16 -31.47 -1.52
C ARG A 64 9.64 -30.17 -0.87
N VAL A 65 10.32 -30.29 0.27
CA VAL A 65 11.00 -29.20 0.96
C VAL A 65 12.50 -29.39 0.82
N THR A 66 13.16 -28.42 0.20
CA THR A 66 14.62 -28.35 0.06
C THR A 66 15.14 -27.18 0.86
N MET A 67 16.08 -27.43 1.78
CA MET A 67 16.80 -26.34 2.45
C MET A 67 17.85 -25.78 1.50
N LEU A 68 17.87 -24.45 1.32
CA LEU A 68 18.78 -23.80 0.36
C LEU A 68 20.17 -23.52 0.92
N ALA A 69 20.33 -23.67 2.24
CA ALA A 69 21.61 -23.63 2.92
C ALA A 69 22.17 -25.03 3.15
N GLY A 70 23.49 -25.19 3.02
CA GLY A 70 24.16 -26.49 3.12
C GLY A 70 23.71 -27.51 2.05
N ASN A 71 24.09 -28.77 2.24
CA ASN A 71 23.80 -29.89 1.33
C ASN A 71 22.98 -30.96 2.06
N TYR A 72 21.80 -30.58 2.55
CA TYR A 72 20.91 -31.50 3.27
C TYR A 72 19.97 -32.21 2.30
N ARG A 73 19.65 -33.48 2.58
CA ARG A 73 18.69 -34.24 1.78
C ARG A 73 17.31 -33.57 1.84
N PRO A 74 16.63 -33.36 0.70
CA PRO A 74 15.26 -32.87 0.70
C PRO A 74 14.31 -33.78 1.48
N ALA A 75 13.31 -33.18 2.12
CA ALA A 75 12.17 -33.90 2.69
C ALA A 75 11.04 -33.95 1.66
N GLU A 76 10.41 -35.10 1.48
CA GLU A 76 9.43 -35.34 0.42
C GLU A 76 8.21 -36.07 1.01
N SER A 77 7.04 -35.82 0.44
CA SER A 77 5.82 -36.54 0.78
C SER A 77 5.90 -38.00 0.31
N LEU A 78 5.42 -38.91 1.14
CA LEU A 78 5.33 -40.35 0.83
C LEU A 78 3.92 -40.78 0.42
N ASP A 79 2.90 -40.04 0.85
CA ASP A 79 1.50 -40.29 0.49
C ASP A 79 0.75 -38.94 0.44
N PRO A 80 0.43 -38.40 -0.75
CA PRO A 80 0.84 -38.90 -2.07
C PRO A 80 2.35 -38.77 -2.29
N VAL A 81 2.94 -39.70 -3.05
CA VAL A 81 4.39 -39.72 -3.36
C VAL A 81 4.78 -38.51 -4.19
N PHE A 82 5.85 -37.82 -3.82
CA PHE A 82 6.40 -36.73 -4.62
C PHE A 82 7.07 -37.20 -5.92
N ASN A 83 6.76 -36.52 -7.03
CA ASN A 83 7.39 -36.74 -8.33
C ASN A 83 7.96 -35.42 -8.87
N GLU A 84 9.27 -35.37 -9.09
CA GLU A 84 9.96 -34.15 -9.54
C GLU A 84 9.55 -33.66 -10.94
N HIS A 85 8.93 -34.53 -11.73
CA HIS A 85 8.40 -34.20 -13.05
C HIS A 85 6.98 -33.62 -13.01
N GLU A 86 6.28 -33.74 -11.89
CA GLU A 86 4.86 -33.37 -11.72
C GLU A 86 4.70 -32.23 -10.70
N VAL A 87 5.58 -31.24 -10.76
CA VAL A 87 5.54 -30.05 -9.90
C VAL A 87 4.70 -28.94 -10.56
N ASP A 88 3.65 -28.51 -9.87
CA ASP A 88 2.74 -27.44 -10.28
C ASP A 88 3.29 -26.09 -9.81
N PHE A 89 3.59 -25.96 -8.53
CA PHE A 89 3.98 -24.70 -7.92
C PHE A 89 5.34 -24.82 -7.25
N ILE A 90 6.18 -23.82 -7.45
CA ILE A 90 7.46 -23.68 -6.74
C ILE A 90 7.40 -22.41 -5.92
N TYR A 91 7.67 -22.54 -4.63
CA TYR A 91 7.75 -21.46 -3.67
C TYR A 91 9.13 -21.41 -3.03
N LEU A 92 9.60 -20.19 -2.78
CA LEU A 92 10.73 -19.82 -1.96
C LEU A 92 10.19 -19.31 -0.62
N LEU A 93 10.66 -19.90 0.47
CA LEU A 93 10.28 -19.56 1.84
C LEU A 93 11.48 -18.89 2.52
N CYS A 94 11.32 -17.66 3.00
CA CYS A 94 12.39 -17.03 3.77
C CYS A 94 12.60 -17.72 5.13
N GLY A 95 13.71 -17.42 5.82
CA GLY A 95 13.98 -17.95 7.17
C GLY A 95 12.91 -17.60 8.22
N GLY A 96 12.11 -16.56 7.98
CA GLY A 96 10.96 -16.22 8.82
C GLY A 96 9.64 -16.90 8.42
N GLY A 97 9.60 -17.57 7.27
CA GLY A 97 8.46 -18.34 6.77
C GLY A 97 7.65 -17.70 5.65
N HIS A 98 7.83 -16.41 5.34
CA HIS A 98 7.11 -15.77 4.22
C HIS A 98 7.30 -16.51 2.90
N ILE A 99 6.18 -16.70 2.19
CA ILE A 99 6.05 -17.50 0.98
C ILE A 99 6.15 -16.56 -0.23
N PHE A 100 7.19 -16.76 -1.04
CA PHE A 100 7.42 -16.07 -2.32
C PHE A 100 7.36 -17.13 -3.41
N PRO A 101 6.40 -17.11 -4.31
CA PRO A 101 6.42 -18.04 -5.43
C PRO A 101 7.63 -17.74 -6.31
N ASP A 102 8.19 -18.77 -6.91
CA ASP A 102 9.39 -18.66 -7.73
C ASP A 102 9.04 -18.91 -9.19
N ALA A 103 8.31 -20.00 -9.44
CA ALA A 103 7.87 -20.41 -10.75
C ALA A 103 6.48 -21.05 -10.67
N THR A 104 5.56 -20.63 -11.54
CA THR A 104 4.19 -21.18 -11.61
C THR A 104 3.81 -21.60 -13.03
N PRO A 105 2.80 -22.48 -13.21
CA PRO A 105 2.36 -22.92 -14.53
C PRO A 105 1.77 -21.75 -15.31
N VAL A 106 1.93 -21.76 -16.63
CA VAL A 106 1.18 -20.83 -17.51
C VAL A 106 -0.27 -21.32 -17.56
N PHE A 107 -1.18 -20.60 -16.90
CA PHE A 107 -2.60 -20.80 -17.16
C PHE A 107 -2.99 -19.99 -18.41
N ARG A 108 -3.14 -20.67 -19.56
CA ARG A 108 -3.98 -20.13 -20.63
C ARG A 108 -5.43 -20.18 -20.17
N SER A 109 -6.27 -19.28 -20.66
CA SER A 109 -7.72 -19.31 -20.45
C SER A 109 -8.29 -20.67 -20.88
N GLY A 110 -8.56 -21.55 -19.91
CA GLY A 110 -9.05 -22.91 -20.12
C GLY A 110 -8.54 -23.90 -19.04
N PRO A 111 -9.22 -25.05 -18.83
CA PRO A 111 -8.84 -26.04 -17.82
C PRO A 111 -7.75 -27.04 -18.26
N ALA A 112 -7.29 -26.98 -19.52
CA ALA A 112 -6.36 -27.97 -20.07
C ALA A 112 -4.90 -27.54 -19.91
N ARG A 113 -4.17 -28.26 -19.07
CA ARG A 113 -2.72 -28.18 -18.87
C ARG A 113 -1.99 -28.94 -20.00
N ARG A 114 -0.92 -28.37 -20.56
CA ARG A 114 0.05 -29.17 -21.33
C ARG A 114 1.26 -29.52 -20.46
N PRO A 115 1.76 -30.77 -20.47
CA PRO A 115 2.95 -31.18 -19.73
C PRO A 115 4.20 -30.34 -20.04
N ASP A 116 4.24 -29.72 -21.22
CA ASP A 116 5.39 -28.96 -21.75
C ASP A 116 5.22 -27.43 -21.62
N GLU A 117 4.22 -26.94 -20.88
CA GLU A 117 4.03 -25.49 -20.71
C GLU A 117 5.15 -24.87 -19.88
N ALA A 118 5.87 -23.93 -20.50
CA ALA A 118 6.95 -23.17 -19.86
C ALA A 118 6.47 -22.58 -18.53
N ARG A 119 7.25 -22.74 -17.46
CA ARG A 119 6.95 -22.09 -16.18
C ARG A 119 7.19 -20.58 -16.31
N GLN A 120 6.30 -19.77 -15.76
CA GLN A 120 6.52 -18.34 -15.65
C GLN A 120 7.29 -18.03 -14.36
N THR A 121 8.44 -17.39 -14.51
CA THR A 121 9.20 -16.78 -13.42
C THR A 121 8.67 -15.39 -13.12
N ILE A 122 8.89 -14.95 -11.88
CA ILE A 122 8.70 -13.55 -11.47
C ILE A 122 9.89 -12.74 -11.95
N ASP A 123 9.67 -11.53 -12.47
CA ASP A 123 10.77 -10.66 -12.88
C ASP A 123 11.13 -9.66 -11.77
N GLU A 124 10.14 -9.16 -11.03
CA GLU A 124 10.36 -8.18 -9.96
C GLU A 124 9.34 -8.30 -8.82
N TRP A 125 9.79 -7.97 -7.61
CA TRP A 125 8.94 -7.86 -6.43
C TRP A 125 8.83 -6.40 -5.98
N ASN A 126 7.62 -5.99 -5.60
CA ASN A 126 7.26 -4.68 -5.08
C ASN A 126 6.58 -4.87 -3.73
N MET A 127 7.12 -4.29 -2.66
CA MET A 127 6.54 -4.39 -1.31
C MET A 127 6.00 -3.04 -0.85
N VAL A 128 4.71 -3.00 -0.53
CA VAL A 128 4.05 -1.83 0.04
C VAL A 128 3.52 -2.17 1.44
N ALA A 129 3.66 -1.26 2.39
CA ALA A 129 3.04 -1.39 3.70
C ALA A 129 2.03 -0.28 3.95
N ALA A 130 0.79 -0.63 4.29
CA ALA A 130 -0.21 0.29 4.79
C ALA A 130 -0.09 0.46 6.30
N MET A 131 0.05 1.70 6.76
CA MET A 131 0.21 2.09 8.15
C MET A 131 -0.99 2.93 8.58
N GLY A 132 -1.48 2.70 9.79
CA GLY A 132 -2.53 3.51 10.39
C GLY A 132 -3.21 2.79 11.54
N ALA A 133 -4.06 3.53 12.24
CA ALA A 133 -4.68 3.05 13.47
C ALA A 133 -5.48 1.74 13.29
N PRO A 134 -5.58 0.93 14.35
CA PRO A 134 -6.17 -0.40 14.29
C PRO A 134 -7.68 -0.45 14.01
N ALA A 135 -8.07 -1.63 13.49
CA ALA A 135 -9.21 -1.95 12.62
C ALA A 135 -8.84 -1.85 11.12
N SER A 136 -8.28 -2.92 10.56
CA SER A 136 -7.76 -2.88 9.19
C SER A 136 -8.26 -4.00 8.28
N GLY A 137 -9.38 -3.69 7.63
CA GLY A 137 -9.62 -4.11 6.25
C GLY A 137 -8.85 -3.26 5.23
N LYS A 138 -7.95 -2.34 5.64
CA LYS A 138 -7.26 -1.36 4.78
C LYS A 138 -6.56 -2.02 3.58
N THR A 139 -5.72 -3.02 3.85
CA THR A 139 -4.99 -3.74 2.81
C THR A 139 -5.89 -4.62 1.95
N TYR A 140 -6.92 -5.21 2.55
CA TYR A 140 -7.94 -5.93 1.80
C TYR A 140 -8.70 -5.03 0.83
N LEU A 141 -9.17 -3.86 1.31
CA LEU A 141 -9.85 -2.87 0.48
C LEU A 141 -8.92 -2.39 -0.63
N LEU A 142 -7.66 -2.09 -0.31
CA LEU A 142 -6.66 -1.71 -1.31
C LEU A 142 -6.49 -2.79 -2.40
N VAL A 143 -6.28 -4.04 -1.99
CA VAL A 143 -6.07 -5.17 -2.92
C VAL A 143 -7.32 -5.49 -3.74
N ARG A 144 -8.50 -5.49 -3.11
CA ARG A 144 -9.77 -5.71 -3.80
C ARG A 144 -10.03 -4.63 -4.83
N MET A 145 -9.79 -3.36 -4.48
CA MET A 145 -10.01 -2.24 -5.39
C MET A 145 -8.98 -2.22 -6.51
N LEU A 146 -7.73 -2.62 -6.26
CA LEU A 146 -6.73 -2.90 -7.30
C LEU A 146 -7.23 -3.96 -8.28
N LYS A 147 -7.72 -5.11 -7.79
CA LYS A 147 -8.29 -6.15 -8.67
C LYS A 147 -9.44 -5.61 -9.52
N GLN A 148 -10.40 -4.93 -8.90
CA GLN A 148 -11.54 -4.34 -9.59
C GLN A 148 -11.13 -3.35 -10.69
N ASN A 149 -10.16 -2.47 -10.43
CA ASN A 149 -9.70 -1.48 -11.41
C ASN A 149 -8.90 -2.12 -12.56
N LEU A 150 -8.10 -3.15 -12.28
CA LEU A 150 -7.28 -3.83 -13.30
C LEU A 150 -8.09 -4.79 -14.18
N ASP A 151 -9.12 -5.44 -13.63
CA ASP A 151 -9.95 -6.41 -14.37
C ASP A 151 -10.94 -5.74 -15.33
N ASN A 152 -11.26 -4.45 -15.17
CA ASN A 152 -12.25 -3.78 -16.00
C ASN A 152 -11.67 -3.29 -17.33
N LEU A 153 -11.68 -4.16 -18.34
CA LEU A 153 -11.07 -3.91 -19.64
C LEU A 153 -11.72 -2.77 -20.45
N THR A 154 -12.97 -2.41 -20.19
CA THR A 154 -13.70 -1.36 -20.94
C THR A 154 -13.18 0.04 -20.69
N GLN A 155 -12.38 0.20 -19.65
CA GLN A 155 -11.89 1.50 -19.20
C GLN A 155 -10.45 1.79 -19.66
N TRP A 156 -9.93 0.93 -20.54
CA TRP A 156 -8.63 1.09 -21.18
C TRP A 156 -8.90 1.43 -22.64
N THR A 157 -8.65 2.68 -23.01
CA THR A 157 -8.83 3.25 -24.35
C THR A 157 -8.05 2.47 -25.42
N ALA A 158 -6.95 1.83 -25.04
CA ALA A 158 -6.15 0.94 -25.88
C ALA A 158 -6.05 -0.48 -25.26
N PRO A 159 -6.88 -1.45 -25.69
CA PRO A 159 -6.86 -2.82 -25.16
C PRO A 159 -5.51 -3.53 -25.34
N ASP A 160 -4.75 -3.13 -26.36
CA ASP A 160 -3.43 -3.67 -26.73
C ASP A 160 -2.25 -2.75 -26.32
N ASP A 161 -2.46 -1.79 -25.40
CA ASP A 161 -1.37 -0.95 -24.91
C ASP A 161 -0.26 -1.80 -24.25
N PRO A 162 0.99 -1.75 -24.75
CA PRO A 162 2.10 -2.48 -24.16
C PRO A 162 2.42 -2.05 -22.71
N GLY A 163 2.06 -0.84 -22.30
CA GLY A 163 2.19 -0.34 -20.92
C GLY A 163 1.05 -0.76 -19.98
N ARG A 164 0.01 -1.41 -20.50
CA ARG A 164 -1.14 -1.85 -19.71
C ARG A 164 -0.73 -2.81 -18.60
N ILE A 165 -1.21 -2.54 -17.40
CA ILE A 165 -1.09 -3.45 -16.26
C ILE A 165 -2.22 -4.47 -16.33
N ARG A 166 -1.87 -5.75 -16.50
CA ARG A 166 -2.80 -6.88 -16.53
C ARG A 166 -2.73 -7.63 -15.21
N LEU A 167 -3.85 -8.17 -14.74
CA LEU A 167 -3.91 -9.02 -13.55
C LEU A 167 -3.71 -10.49 -13.94
N ARG A 168 -2.97 -11.24 -13.12
CA ARG A 168 -2.82 -12.70 -13.26
C ARG A 168 -3.44 -13.44 -12.09
N LYS A 169 -3.83 -14.69 -12.36
CA LYS A 169 -4.33 -15.62 -11.34
C LYS A 169 -3.23 -15.91 -10.32
N LEU A 170 -3.59 -15.83 -9.05
CA LEU A 170 -2.75 -16.21 -7.91
C LEU A 170 -2.61 -17.74 -7.83
N SER A 171 -1.52 -18.23 -7.27
CA SER A 171 -1.41 -19.64 -6.87
C SER A 171 -2.23 -19.90 -5.59
N PRO A 172 -2.52 -21.18 -5.25
CA PRO A 172 -3.33 -21.53 -4.09
C PRO A 172 -2.82 -20.89 -2.79
N LEU A 173 -1.52 -20.97 -2.49
CA LEU A 173 -0.99 -20.40 -1.24
C LEU A 173 -1.02 -18.86 -1.22
N GLU A 174 -0.92 -18.18 -2.37
CA GLU A 174 -1.04 -16.72 -2.42
C GLU A 174 -2.47 -16.22 -2.24
N GLU A 175 -3.47 -17.03 -2.60
CA GLU A 175 -4.87 -16.65 -2.55
C GLU A 175 -5.44 -16.71 -1.12
N LEU A 176 -4.94 -17.61 -0.27
CA LEU A 176 -5.47 -17.86 1.08
C LEU A 176 -5.56 -16.60 1.96
N PRO A 177 -4.52 -15.74 2.07
CA PRO A 177 -4.60 -14.54 2.92
C PRO A 177 -5.73 -13.61 2.48
N LEU A 178 -5.95 -13.50 1.17
CA LEU A 178 -7.02 -12.67 0.62
C LEU A 178 -8.40 -13.30 0.88
N THR A 179 -8.55 -14.61 0.66
CA THR A 179 -9.81 -15.33 0.89
C THR A 179 -10.24 -15.27 2.36
N SER A 180 -9.31 -15.45 3.30
CA SER A 180 -9.59 -15.29 4.74
C SER A 180 -10.08 -13.88 5.07
N ARG A 181 -9.45 -12.85 4.47
CA ARG A 181 -9.86 -11.45 4.68
C ARG A 181 -11.21 -11.12 4.05
N ILE A 182 -11.53 -11.71 2.89
CA ILE A 182 -12.85 -11.59 2.26
C ILE A 182 -13.94 -12.11 3.19
N GLY A 183 -13.73 -13.29 3.80
CA GLY A 183 -14.68 -13.87 4.77
C GLY A 183 -14.98 -12.90 5.91
N LYS A 184 -13.94 -12.42 6.60
CA LYS A 184 -14.07 -11.48 7.72
C LYS A 184 -14.76 -10.17 7.32
N TYR A 185 -14.47 -9.67 6.12
CA TYR A 185 -15.13 -8.46 5.62
C TYR A 185 -16.62 -8.68 5.37
N ASN A 186 -16.99 -9.84 4.81
CA ASN A 186 -18.38 -10.18 4.57
C ASN A 186 -19.16 -10.33 5.88
N ASP A 187 -18.56 -10.91 6.91
CA ASP A 187 -19.16 -11.00 8.25
C ASP A 187 -19.45 -9.60 8.80
N THR A 188 -18.48 -8.68 8.70
CA THR A 188 -18.66 -7.27 9.08
C THR A 188 -19.79 -6.58 8.31
N ARG A 189 -19.94 -6.85 7.00
CA ARG A 189 -21.05 -6.26 6.22
C ARG A 189 -22.41 -6.74 6.70
N GLN A 190 -22.52 -8.02 7.04
CA GLN A 190 -23.79 -8.64 7.44
C GLN A 190 -24.20 -8.26 8.86
N THR A 191 -23.23 -8.21 9.78
CA THR A 191 -23.47 -8.01 11.21
C THR A 191 -23.36 -6.54 11.65
N GLY A 192 -22.65 -5.71 10.88
CA GLY A 192 -22.28 -4.36 11.28
C GLY A 192 -21.09 -4.30 12.26
N GLU A 193 -20.54 -5.45 12.66
CA GLU A 193 -19.43 -5.56 13.62
C GLU A 193 -18.07 -5.24 12.97
N ALA A 194 -17.14 -4.68 13.76
CA ALA A 194 -15.82 -4.33 13.26
C ALA A 194 -14.97 -5.55 12.87
N ILE A 195 -14.14 -5.39 11.83
CA ILE A 195 -13.13 -6.40 11.47
C ILE A 195 -12.10 -6.45 12.60
N GLN A 196 -11.90 -7.65 13.15
CA GLN A 196 -10.89 -7.91 14.17
C GLN A 196 -9.50 -7.40 13.72
N PRO A 197 -8.68 -6.86 14.66
CA PRO A 197 -7.34 -6.38 14.33
C PRO A 197 -6.50 -7.41 13.59
N THR A 198 -5.70 -6.93 12.67
CA THR A 198 -4.97 -7.80 11.74
C THR A 198 -3.92 -8.68 12.45
N GLY A 199 -3.44 -8.28 13.63
CA GLY A 199 -2.49 -9.03 14.46
C GLY A 199 -3.05 -10.29 15.14
N THR A 200 -4.38 -10.46 15.23
CA THR A 200 -4.99 -11.64 15.86
C THR A 200 -5.20 -12.82 14.88
N ASP A 201 -4.88 -12.61 13.60
CA ASP A 201 -5.17 -13.53 12.52
C ASP A 201 -4.09 -14.59 12.30
N ARG A 202 -4.08 -15.60 13.17
CA ARG A 202 -3.11 -16.70 13.10
C ARG A 202 -3.21 -17.50 11.79
N GLN A 203 -4.39 -17.59 11.19
CA GLN A 203 -4.63 -18.34 9.93
C GLN A 203 -3.90 -17.71 8.74
N SER A 204 -3.73 -16.40 8.73
CA SER A 204 -3.01 -15.68 7.66
C SER A 204 -1.47 -15.67 7.85
N THR A 205 -0.94 -16.36 8.86
CA THR A 205 0.51 -16.54 9.03
C THR A 205 1.03 -17.65 8.13
N PRO A 206 2.29 -17.60 7.64
CA PRO A 206 2.82 -18.68 6.82
C PRO A 206 2.71 -20.06 7.45
N ALA A 207 2.93 -20.16 8.77
CA ALA A 207 2.70 -21.41 9.50
C ALA A 207 1.22 -21.80 9.52
N GLY A 208 0.31 -20.86 9.75
CA GLY A 208 -1.15 -21.13 9.71
C GLY A 208 -1.64 -21.57 8.32
N MET A 209 -1.11 -20.98 7.26
CA MET A 209 -1.44 -21.34 5.87
C MET A 209 -0.92 -22.74 5.51
N LEU A 210 0.32 -23.07 5.90
CA LEU A 210 0.87 -24.40 5.67
C LEU A 210 0.21 -25.44 6.58
N GLU A 211 -0.18 -25.09 7.80
CA GLU A 211 -0.93 -25.99 8.69
C GLU A 211 -2.28 -26.41 8.07
N ASP A 212 -2.95 -25.49 7.37
CA ASP A 212 -4.24 -25.73 6.72
C ASP A 212 -4.12 -26.54 5.43
N GLN A 213 -3.10 -26.27 4.60
CA GLN A 213 -3.01 -26.85 3.25
C GLN A 213 -1.93 -27.92 3.08
N LEU A 214 -0.84 -27.88 3.87
CA LEU A 214 0.39 -28.66 3.71
C LEU A 214 1.04 -28.98 5.07
N ARG A 215 0.25 -29.53 6.02
CA ARG A 215 0.67 -29.76 7.41
C ARG A 215 2.00 -30.53 7.52
N ASP A 216 2.16 -31.59 6.75
CA ASP A 216 3.36 -32.43 6.83
C ASP A 216 4.61 -31.70 6.31
N ALA A 217 4.45 -30.82 5.32
CA ALA A 217 5.54 -29.97 4.84
C ALA A 217 5.98 -28.97 5.93
N LEU A 218 5.02 -28.39 6.67
CA LEU A 218 5.33 -27.55 7.84
C LEU A 218 6.10 -28.34 8.89
N GLY A 219 5.67 -29.57 9.21
CA GLY A 219 6.38 -30.46 10.13
C GLY A 219 7.82 -30.73 9.70
N ALA A 220 8.04 -31.00 8.40
CA ALA A 220 9.37 -31.21 7.84
C ALA A 220 10.27 -29.96 7.93
N ILE A 221 9.74 -28.77 7.63
CA ILE A 221 10.46 -27.50 7.79
C ILE A 221 10.87 -27.30 9.25
N GLN A 222 9.93 -27.49 10.18
CA GLN A 222 10.20 -27.33 11.61
C GLN A 222 11.25 -28.31 12.11
N GLU A 223 11.26 -29.55 11.61
CA GLU A 223 12.29 -30.54 11.95
C GLU A 223 13.67 -30.15 11.41
N LEU A 224 13.74 -29.64 10.18
CA LEU A 224 15.00 -29.12 9.62
C LEU A 224 15.53 -27.95 10.45
N VAL A 225 14.67 -27.00 10.84
CA VAL A 225 15.05 -25.89 11.73
C VAL A 225 15.54 -26.41 13.09
N ARG A 226 14.81 -27.38 13.68
CA ARG A 226 15.15 -27.98 14.98
C ARG A 226 16.55 -28.57 15.02
N ARG A 227 16.94 -29.26 13.95
CA ARG A 227 18.24 -29.96 13.87
C ARG A 227 19.40 -29.06 13.50
N THR A 228 19.15 -28.01 12.71
CA THR A 228 20.21 -27.26 12.01
C THR A 228 20.48 -25.89 12.57
N VAL A 229 19.61 -25.36 13.44
CA VAL A 229 19.71 -24.00 13.98
C VAL A 229 20.01 -24.03 15.49
N VAL A 230 20.76 -23.06 15.98
CA VAL A 230 20.94 -22.80 17.42
C VAL A 230 19.58 -22.46 18.06
N ASP A 231 19.31 -22.97 19.27
CA ASP A 231 17.97 -22.97 19.89
C ASP A 231 16.86 -23.58 19.00
N GLY A 232 17.22 -24.61 18.22
CA GLY A 232 16.37 -25.18 17.17
C GLY A 232 14.94 -25.48 17.59
N ASP A 233 14.70 -26.04 18.78
CA ASP A 233 13.34 -26.34 19.26
C ASP A 233 12.45 -25.10 19.35
N ARG A 234 12.97 -24.04 19.99
CA ARG A 234 12.26 -22.76 20.12
C ARG A 234 12.07 -22.10 18.76
N ARG A 235 13.10 -22.11 17.91
CA ARG A 235 13.05 -21.51 16.57
C ARG A 235 12.05 -22.22 15.66
N ALA A 236 11.99 -23.55 15.70
CA ALA A 236 11.03 -24.36 14.95
C ALA A 236 9.59 -24.04 15.36
N GLN A 237 9.31 -23.93 16.67
CA GLN A 237 7.99 -23.58 17.18
C GLN A 237 7.54 -22.17 16.78
N GLN A 238 8.46 -21.24 16.58
CA GLN A 238 8.19 -19.84 16.22
C GLN A 238 8.22 -19.58 14.71
N TRP A 239 8.76 -20.52 13.91
CA TRP A 239 8.92 -20.36 12.47
C TRP A 239 7.57 -20.11 11.80
N GLY A 240 7.50 -19.09 10.94
CA GLY A 240 6.28 -18.75 10.19
C GLY A 240 5.13 -18.18 11.02
N LYS A 241 5.32 -17.88 12.32
CA LYS A 241 4.26 -17.35 13.20
C LYS A 241 4.40 -15.86 13.55
N GLN A 242 5.58 -15.28 13.31
CA GLN A 242 5.91 -13.93 13.78
C GLN A 242 5.20 -12.83 12.96
N PHE A 243 5.06 -13.04 11.66
CA PHE A 243 4.44 -12.10 10.75
C PHE A 243 3.49 -12.83 9.82
N ARG A 244 2.40 -12.15 9.44
CA ARG A 244 1.46 -12.68 8.46
C ARG A 244 1.98 -12.53 7.04
N GLN A 245 1.49 -13.40 6.15
CA GLN A 245 1.77 -13.29 4.73
C GLN A 245 1.12 -12.00 4.17
N PRO A 246 1.87 -11.17 3.42
CA PRO A 246 1.28 -10.03 2.70
C PRO A 246 0.21 -10.49 1.72
N LEU A 247 -0.78 -9.62 1.47
CA LEU A 247 -1.73 -9.84 0.39
C LEU A 247 -1.01 -9.62 -0.95
N VAL A 248 -1.17 -10.51 -1.92
CA VAL A 248 -0.41 -10.46 -3.18
C VAL A 248 -1.31 -10.10 -4.36
N LEU A 249 -0.77 -9.28 -5.25
CA LEU A 249 -1.29 -9.02 -6.59
C LEU A 249 -0.20 -9.39 -7.61
N ARG A 250 -0.56 -10.24 -8.56
CA ARG A 250 0.30 -10.55 -9.72
C ARG A 250 -0.10 -9.66 -10.86
N THR A 251 0.85 -8.86 -11.33
CA THR A 251 0.64 -7.97 -12.46
C THR A 251 1.68 -8.17 -13.55
N ASP A 252 1.30 -7.81 -14.76
CA ASP A 252 2.20 -7.80 -15.90
C ASP A 252 1.98 -6.55 -16.74
N SER A 253 3.08 -5.87 -17.08
CA SER A 253 3.11 -4.64 -17.89
C SER A 253 4.46 -4.55 -18.62
N GLY A 254 4.46 -4.07 -19.86
CA GLY A 254 5.69 -3.87 -20.63
C GLY A 254 6.51 -5.16 -20.86
N GLY A 255 5.88 -6.34 -20.80
CA GLY A 255 6.55 -7.63 -20.86
C GLY A 255 7.23 -8.08 -19.55
N ARG A 256 7.10 -7.32 -18.47
CA ARG A 256 7.64 -7.63 -17.14
C ARG A 256 6.54 -8.09 -16.19
N ARG A 257 6.80 -9.15 -15.43
CA ARG A 257 5.91 -9.75 -14.44
C ARG A 257 6.31 -9.26 -13.05
N THR A 258 5.46 -8.42 -12.47
CA THR A 258 5.70 -7.80 -11.17
C THR A 258 4.72 -8.31 -10.12
N TRP A 259 5.23 -8.46 -8.92
CA TRP A 259 4.49 -8.98 -7.80
C TRP A 259 4.40 -7.92 -6.73
N THR A 260 3.18 -7.46 -6.47
CA THR A 260 2.96 -6.42 -5.47
C THR A 260 2.39 -7.03 -4.21
N GLY A 261 3.23 -7.12 -3.17
CA GLY A 261 2.83 -7.53 -1.83
C GLY A 261 2.40 -6.33 -1.01
N VAL A 262 1.21 -6.39 -0.43
CA VAL A 262 0.64 -5.36 0.44
C VAL A 262 0.59 -5.88 1.87
N ALA A 263 1.48 -5.36 2.71
CA ALA A 263 1.49 -5.60 4.15
C ALA A 263 0.64 -4.56 4.89
N ASP A 264 -0.05 -4.96 5.95
CA ASP A 264 -0.74 -4.10 6.90
C ASP A 264 0.11 -3.99 8.18
N LEU A 265 0.62 -2.81 8.48
CA LEU A 265 1.37 -2.57 9.70
C LEU A 265 0.43 -1.93 10.72
N PRO A 266 -0.02 -2.69 11.74
CA PRO A 266 -0.89 -2.14 12.77
C PRO A 266 -0.23 -0.93 13.44
N GLY A 267 -1.01 0.14 13.64
CA GLY A 267 -0.51 1.38 14.21
C GLY A 267 0.05 1.23 15.64
N GLU A 268 -0.39 0.22 16.39
CA GLU A 268 0.15 -0.10 17.73
C GLU A 268 1.61 -0.58 17.71
N LEU A 269 2.15 -0.92 16.54
CA LEU A 269 3.58 -1.18 16.38
C LEU A 269 4.45 0.05 16.58
N PHE A 270 3.83 1.24 16.52
CA PHE A 270 4.49 2.53 16.62
C PHE A 270 4.36 3.16 18.01
N ASP A 271 3.64 2.52 18.95
CA ASP A 271 3.61 2.94 20.36
C ASP A 271 4.99 2.73 21.00
N GLU A 272 5.57 3.80 21.54
CA GLU A 272 6.88 3.83 22.19
C GLU A 272 7.01 2.82 23.35
N ARG A 273 5.89 2.37 23.92
CA ARG A 273 5.84 1.40 25.04
C ARG A 273 5.83 -0.06 24.58
N GLY A 274 5.73 -0.33 23.29
CA GLY A 274 5.66 -1.67 22.71
C GLY A 274 7.02 -2.36 22.61
N ILE A 275 7.06 -3.66 22.94
CA ILE A 275 8.21 -4.57 22.83
C ILE A 275 8.71 -4.74 21.36
N ASN A 276 8.08 -4.08 20.37
CA ASN A 276 8.25 -4.33 18.94
C ASN A 276 9.17 -3.34 18.20
N ARG A 277 10.29 -2.92 18.81
CA ARG A 277 11.38 -2.17 18.13
C ARG A 277 11.87 -2.85 16.83
N ARG A 278 11.64 -4.16 16.69
CA ARG A 278 12.06 -4.95 15.54
C ARG A 278 11.33 -4.57 14.24
N GLU A 279 10.09 -4.12 14.32
CA GLU A 279 9.25 -3.90 13.13
C GLU A 279 9.46 -2.53 12.48
N ALA A 280 9.69 -1.49 13.29
CA ALA A 280 10.01 -0.17 12.78
C ALA A 280 11.37 -0.12 12.05
N GLY A 281 12.32 -0.99 12.40
CA GLY A 281 13.57 -1.18 11.64
C GLY A 281 13.38 -1.85 10.27
N MET A 282 12.17 -2.31 9.95
CA MET A 282 11.86 -2.93 8.65
C MET A 282 11.13 -1.97 7.72
N LEU A 283 10.76 -0.77 8.16
CA LEU A 283 9.95 0.15 7.34
C LEU A 283 10.70 0.65 6.09
N ARG A 284 12.03 0.71 6.16
CA ARG A 284 12.91 1.00 5.02
C ARG A 284 13.01 -0.15 4.00
N SER A 285 12.55 -1.36 4.33
CA SER A 285 12.57 -2.51 3.41
C SER A 285 11.48 -2.45 2.35
N PHE A 286 10.44 -1.65 2.60
CA PHE A 286 9.31 -1.49 1.71
C PHE A 286 9.66 -0.49 0.62
N ASP A 287 9.17 -0.76 -0.59
CA ASP A 287 9.26 0.15 -1.73
C ASP A 287 8.43 1.41 -1.53
N ALA A 288 7.28 1.24 -0.86
CA ALA A 288 6.43 2.33 -0.46
C ALA A 288 5.76 2.07 0.89
N LEU A 289 5.52 3.14 1.64
CA LEU A 289 4.69 3.16 2.81
C LEU A 289 3.43 3.97 2.50
N LEU A 290 2.26 3.40 2.76
CA LEU A 290 0.97 4.07 2.67
C LEU A 290 0.56 4.53 4.06
N TRP A 291 0.67 5.82 4.34
CA TRP A 291 0.23 6.43 5.59
C TRP A 291 -1.20 6.91 5.45
N VAL A 292 -2.10 6.35 6.26
CA VAL A 292 -3.51 6.75 6.27
C VAL A 292 -3.75 7.87 7.27
N VAL A 293 -4.21 9.01 6.77
CA VAL A 293 -4.69 10.16 7.55
C VAL A 293 -6.22 10.14 7.57
N ASP A 294 -6.81 10.16 8.76
CA ASP A 294 -8.26 10.02 8.95
C ASP A 294 -8.89 11.33 9.48
N PRO A 295 -9.66 12.07 8.68
CA PRO A 295 -10.29 13.32 9.11
C PRO A 295 -11.22 13.17 10.30
N ALA A 296 -11.83 11.99 10.50
CA ALA A 296 -12.75 11.77 11.62
C ALA A 296 -12.07 11.79 13.00
N VAL A 297 -10.73 11.69 13.02
CA VAL A 297 -9.94 11.75 14.26
C VAL A 297 -9.17 13.05 14.44
N ALA A 298 -9.37 14.04 13.56
CA ALA A 298 -8.72 15.32 13.73
C ALA A 298 -9.18 16.00 15.03
N PRO A 299 -8.28 16.69 15.77
CA PRO A 299 -8.60 17.29 17.07
C PRO A 299 -9.74 18.30 17.00
N ASN A 300 -9.93 18.96 15.85
CA ASN A 300 -11.01 19.92 15.61
C ASN A 300 -12.09 19.38 14.66
N ALA A 301 -12.17 18.06 14.45
CA ALA A 301 -13.15 17.44 13.54
C ALA A 301 -14.59 17.90 13.80
N THR A 302 -14.94 18.04 15.07
CA THR A 302 -16.26 18.51 15.49
C THR A 302 -16.52 19.97 15.15
N GLU A 303 -15.51 20.83 15.05
CA GLU A 303 -15.69 22.27 14.84
C GLU A 303 -16.10 22.58 13.39
N TRP A 304 -15.42 21.97 12.41
CA TRP A 304 -15.77 22.14 11.00
C TRP A 304 -16.88 21.18 10.53
N MET A 305 -17.17 20.12 11.31
CA MET A 305 -18.34 19.27 11.09
C MET A 305 -19.59 19.68 11.86
N ALA A 306 -19.56 20.62 12.81
CA ALA A 306 -20.76 21.03 13.54
C ALA A 306 -21.49 22.20 12.87
N THR A 307 -22.77 22.03 12.58
CA THR A 307 -23.75 23.10 12.35
C THR A 307 -24.96 22.89 13.25
N GLU A 308 -26.05 23.64 13.05
CA GLU A 308 -27.23 23.66 13.93
C GLU A 308 -27.87 22.28 14.19
N SER A 309 -27.55 21.24 13.40
CA SER A 309 -27.96 19.83 13.58
C SER A 309 -26.83 18.93 14.14
N VAL A 310 -26.43 19.18 15.40
CA VAL A 310 -25.33 18.48 16.08
C VAL A 310 -25.52 16.94 16.16
N ALA A 311 -26.77 16.45 16.10
CA ALA A 311 -27.07 15.03 16.28
C ALA A 311 -26.69 14.15 15.08
N GLU A 312 -26.97 14.56 13.85
CA GLU A 312 -26.64 13.79 12.64
C GLU A 312 -25.13 13.80 12.39
N GLU A 313 -24.48 14.94 12.62
CA GLU A 313 -23.04 15.13 12.42
C GLU A 313 -22.21 14.28 13.39
N ARG A 314 -22.69 14.16 14.63
CA ARG A 314 -22.12 13.23 15.60
C ARG A 314 -22.25 11.79 15.15
N LEU A 315 -23.39 11.37 14.58
CA LEU A 315 -23.57 10.02 14.06
C LEU A 315 -22.66 9.71 12.86
N LEU A 316 -22.33 10.72 12.03
CA LEU A 316 -21.38 10.60 10.92
C LEU A 316 -19.93 10.44 11.41
N LEU A 317 -19.51 11.26 12.38
CA LEU A 317 -18.19 11.15 13.00
C LEU A 317 -18.06 9.83 13.76
N ASP A 318 -19.03 9.47 14.59
CA ASP A 318 -19.03 8.25 15.39
C ASP A 318 -19.12 7.00 14.48
N GLY A 319 -19.93 7.06 13.41
CA GLY A 319 -20.01 6.00 12.40
C GLY A 319 -18.71 5.83 11.60
N SER A 320 -17.93 6.90 11.48
CA SER A 320 -16.59 6.89 10.91
C SER A 320 -15.54 6.35 11.88
N LEU A 321 -15.87 6.22 13.17
CA LEU A 321 -15.01 5.73 14.24
C LEU A 321 -15.47 4.35 14.72
N ARG A 322 -15.29 3.33 13.88
CA ARG A 322 -15.55 1.93 14.29
C ARG A 322 -14.71 1.56 15.51
N PRO A 323 -15.27 1.05 16.62
CA PRO A 323 -14.47 0.50 17.70
C PRO A 323 -13.97 -0.85 17.24
N GLY A 324 -12.68 -0.90 16.89
CA GLY A 324 -12.03 -2.16 16.53
C GLY A 324 -11.34 -2.82 17.71
N THR A 325 -10.50 -2.05 18.41
CA THR A 325 -9.44 -2.61 19.27
C THR A 325 -9.37 -2.03 20.66
N VAL A 326 -10.23 -1.07 20.98
CA VAL A 326 -10.24 -0.45 22.30
C VAL A 326 -11.23 -1.23 23.14
N ASN A 327 -10.76 -1.82 24.25
CA ASN A 327 -11.62 -2.46 25.27
C ASN A 327 -12.52 -1.44 26.01
N ALA A 328 -12.47 -0.16 25.62
CA ALA A 328 -13.21 0.94 26.21
C ALA A 328 -14.31 1.41 25.25
N TYR A 329 -15.49 1.67 25.81
CA TYR A 329 -16.69 2.11 25.10
C TYR A 329 -16.66 3.65 24.96
N GLY A 330 -16.82 4.17 23.72
CA GLY A 330 -17.00 5.60 23.44
C GLY A 330 -16.17 6.13 22.26
N ALA A 331 -16.82 6.84 21.34
CA ALA A 331 -16.20 7.39 20.13
C ALA A 331 -15.04 8.36 20.42
N ASP A 332 -15.12 9.15 21.49
CA ASP A 332 -14.06 10.11 21.89
C ASP A 332 -12.75 9.40 22.31
N VAL A 333 -12.87 8.26 22.98
CA VAL A 333 -11.69 7.45 23.38
C VAL A 333 -11.06 6.81 22.15
N VAL A 334 -11.88 6.29 21.23
CA VAL A 334 -11.40 5.77 19.94
C VAL A 334 -10.71 6.89 19.16
N ARG A 335 -11.28 8.09 19.15
CA ARG A 335 -10.73 9.27 18.47
C ARG A 335 -9.34 9.61 18.99
N GLY A 336 -9.19 9.87 20.29
CA GLY A 336 -7.91 10.26 20.89
C GLY A 336 -6.82 9.19 20.74
N ASN A 337 -7.16 7.91 20.85
CA ASN A 337 -6.20 6.82 20.62
C ASN A 337 -5.71 6.77 19.17
N ARG A 338 -6.62 6.92 18.20
CA ARG A 338 -6.26 6.88 16.78
C ARG A 338 -5.47 8.11 16.34
N GLU A 339 -5.83 9.28 16.87
CA GLU A 339 -5.08 10.52 16.70
C GLU A 339 -3.64 10.37 17.19
N THR A 340 -3.47 9.90 18.43
CA THR A 340 -2.14 9.63 19.01
C THR A 340 -1.31 8.69 18.13
N ILE A 341 -1.90 7.58 17.66
CA ILE A 341 -1.22 6.63 16.77
C ILE A 341 -0.83 7.29 15.42
N GLN A 342 -1.69 8.13 14.85
CA GLN A 342 -1.39 8.83 13.60
C GLN A 342 -0.20 9.77 13.76
N ASP A 343 -0.15 10.50 14.88
CA ASP A 343 0.94 11.41 15.22
C ASP A 343 2.24 10.63 15.50
N ASP A 344 2.16 9.54 16.25
CA ASP A 344 3.31 8.68 16.56
C ASP A 344 3.93 8.10 15.29
N ILE A 345 3.12 7.65 14.33
CA ILE A 345 3.62 7.22 13.01
C ILE A 345 4.40 8.36 12.32
N GLY A 346 3.83 9.56 12.29
CA GLY A 346 4.46 10.74 11.69
C GLY A 346 5.79 11.11 12.36
N GLN A 347 5.87 11.00 13.68
CA GLN A 347 7.09 11.23 14.45
C GLN A 347 8.15 10.14 14.19
N GLN A 348 7.77 8.87 14.27
CA GLN A 348 8.69 7.73 14.10
C GLN A 348 9.34 7.72 12.71
N VAL A 349 8.57 8.02 11.66
CA VAL A 349 9.08 8.13 10.28
C VAL A 349 10.15 9.21 10.12
N THR A 350 10.16 10.23 10.98
CA THR A 350 10.99 11.45 10.83
C THR A 350 12.13 11.57 11.83
N MET A 351 12.37 10.57 12.68
CA MET A 351 13.47 10.63 13.64
C MET A 351 14.84 10.45 12.96
N VAL A 352 15.70 11.47 13.07
CA VAL A 352 17.02 11.60 12.41
C VAL A 352 18.01 10.50 12.81
N ASP A 353 17.89 9.93 14.01
CA ASP A 353 18.66 8.76 14.49
C ASP A 353 17.74 7.56 14.81
N GLY A 354 16.50 7.57 14.29
CA GLY A 354 15.51 6.54 14.53
C GLY A 354 15.74 5.28 13.69
N LEU A 355 14.82 4.31 13.84
CA LEU A 355 14.81 3.07 13.07
C LEU A 355 14.73 3.25 11.54
N PHE A 356 14.48 4.49 11.08
CA PHE A 356 14.46 4.93 9.68
C PHE A 356 15.77 5.55 9.17
N ALA A 357 16.75 5.84 10.02
CA ALA A 357 17.94 6.61 9.64
C ALA A 357 18.97 5.81 8.82
N THR A 358 18.93 4.49 8.86
CA THR A 358 19.85 3.63 8.09
C THR A 358 19.58 3.73 6.58
N ASP A 359 20.60 4.15 5.83
CA ASP A 359 20.55 4.28 4.38
C ASP A 359 20.55 2.91 3.68
N GLU A 360 19.56 2.68 2.80
CA GLU A 360 19.46 1.49 1.94
C GLU A 360 19.70 1.82 0.45
N GLY A 361 20.17 3.03 0.15
CA GLY A 361 20.54 3.45 -1.19
C GLY A 361 19.36 3.72 -2.14
N ARG A 362 18.10 3.73 -1.65
CA ARG A 362 16.91 4.06 -2.45
C ARG A 362 15.99 5.04 -1.70
N PRO A 363 15.36 6.01 -2.42
CA PRO A 363 14.39 6.90 -1.81
C PRO A 363 13.13 6.13 -1.44
N LEU A 364 12.67 6.33 -0.20
CA LEU A 364 11.42 5.79 0.33
C LEU A 364 10.24 6.54 -0.28
N GLN A 365 9.30 5.82 -0.90
CA GLN A 365 8.04 6.42 -1.34
C GLN A 365 7.05 6.43 -0.17
N MET A 366 6.61 7.62 0.24
CA MET A 366 5.56 7.79 1.25
C MET A 366 4.30 8.27 0.54
N LEU A 367 3.29 7.40 0.50
CA LEU A 367 1.98 7.64 -0.08
C LEU A 367 1.03 8.03 1.06
N VAL A 368 0.70 9.31 1.17
CA VAL A 368 -0.19 9.81 2.22
C VAL A 368 -1.62 9.80 1.70
N ALA A 369 -2.48 8.95 2.26
CA ALA A 369 -3.89 8.89 1.88
C ALA A 369 -4.73 9.60 2.94
N VAL A 370 -5.23 10.79 2.61
CA VAL A 370 -6.31 11.42 3.39
C VAL A 370 -7.58 10.66 3.04
N THR A 371 -8.06 9.85 3.97
CA THR A 371 -9.22 8.99 3.77
C THR A 371 -10.52 9.72 4.10
N LYS A 372 -11.66 9.13 3.75
CA LYS A 372 -13.00 9.66 4.05
C LYS A 372 -13.21 11.10 3.58
N CYS A 373 -12.72 11.44 2.38
CA CYS A 373 -12.92 12.78 1.82
C CYS A 373 -14.39 13.15 1.58
N ASP A 374 -15.31 12.19 1.67
CA ASP A 374 -16.75 12.41 1.82
C ASP A 374 -17.11 13.25 3.06
N LEU A 375 -16.39 13.14 4.18
CA LEU A 375 -16.55 14.02 5.34
C LEU A 375 -16.13 15.46 5.01
N ILE A 376 -15.02 15.63 4.30
CA ILE A 376 -14.54 16.95 3.86
C ILE A 376 -15.55 17.56 2.88
N ARG A 377 -16.04 16.78 1.92
CA ARG A 377 -17.10 17.23 1.00
C ARG A 377 -18.35 17.67 1.77
N ALA A 378 -18.82 16.85 2.72
CA ALA A 378 -19.99 17.18 3.54
C ALA A 378 -19.80 18.46 4.35
N ALA A 379 -18.56 18.74 4.78
CA ALA A 379 -18.22 20.02 5.42
C ALA A 379 -18.30 21.20 4.44
N LEU A 380 -17.76 21.06 3.22
CA LEU A 380 -17.79 22.11 2.19
C LEU A 380 -19.20 22.42 1.66
N GLU A 381 -20.14 21.47 1.74
CA GLU A 381 -21.54 21.70 1.35
C GLU A 381 -22.26 22.68 2.31
N LYS A 382 -21.63 23.04 3.42
CA LYS A 382 -22.19 23.95 4.42
C LYS A 382 -21.92 25.41 4.07
N PRO A 383 -22.87 26.31 4.38
CA PRO A 383 -22.67 27.74 4.15
C PRO A 383 -21.45 28.28 4.91
N GLY A 384 -20.52 28.91 4.18
CA GLY A 384 -19.40 29.64 4.77
C GLY A 384 -18.20 28.79 5.22
N ILE A 385 -18.18 27.49 4.91
CA ILE A 385 -17.01 26.63 5.13
C ILE A 385 -16.22 26.51 3.84
N ASP A 386 -14.92 26.78 3.91
CA ASP A 386 -13.96 26.57 2.83
C ASP A 386 -12.87 25.55 3.20
N LEU A 387 -12.04 25.15 2.23
CA LEU A 387 -10.97 24.17 2.50
C LEU A 387 -9.93 24.67 3.52
N ARG A 388 -9.72 25.99 3.63
CA ARG A 388 -8.80 26.61 4.59
C ARG A 388 -9.33 26.57 6.02
N ASP A 389 -10.65 26.42 6.18
CA ASP A 389 -11.32 26.24 7.47
C ASP A 389 -11.23 24.79 7.99
N ILE A 390 -10.80 23.84 7.16
CA ILE A 390 -10.58 22.45 7.56
C ILE A 390 -9.25 22.35 8.33
N GLY A 391 -9.27 22.71 9.61
CA GLY A 391 -8.08 22.69 10.45
C GLY A 391 -7.84 23.99 11.20
N ALA A 392 -6.64 24.14 11.74
CA ALA A 392 -6.21 25.41 12.32
C ALA A 392 -6.03 26.49 11.23
N PRO A 393 -6.33 27.77 11.52
CA PRO A 393 -6.27 28.85 10.55
C PRO A 393 -4.94 28.95 9.81
N GLY A 394 -4.99 28.92 8.48
CA GLY A 394 -3.83 29.11 7.59
C GLY A 394 -2.94 27.87 7.40
N GLU A 395 -3.19 26.76 8.11
CA GLU A 395 -2.36 25.55 7.97
C GLU A 395 -2.55 24.87 6.61
N VAL A 396 -3.78 24.86 6.08
CA VAL A 396 -4.06 24.27 4.76
C VAL A 396 -3.37 25.03 3.63
N GLU A 397 -3.41 26.36 3.66
CA GLU A 397 -2.67 27.21 2.70
C GLU A 397 -1.16 26.96 2.81
N ARG A 398 -0.63 26.91 4.04
CA ARG A 398 0.79 26.68 4.28
C ARG A 398 1.25 25.31 3.77
N GLY A 399 0.50 24.25 4.05
CA GLY A 399 0.82 22.89 3.58
C GLY A 399 0.78 22.78 2.05
N THR A 400 -0.24 23.37 1.42
CA THR A 400 -0.39 23.40 -0.04
C THR A 400 0.79 24.12 -0.70
N ALA A 401 1.15 25.31 -0.20
CA ALA A 401 2.28 26.08 -0.71
C ALA A 401 3.62 25.36 -0.46
N THR A 402 3.78 24.69 0.69
CA THR A 402 4.99 23.93 1.02
C THR A 402 5.20 22.78 0.03
N TYR A 403 4.15 22.03 -0.30
CA TYR A 403 4.25 20.95 -1.27
C TYR A 403 4.68 21.47 -2.65
N LEU A 404 4.07 22.56 -3.12
CA LEU A 404 4.40 23.19 -4.41
C LEU A 404 5.87 23.63 -4.47
N SER A 405 6.37 24.26 -3.40
CA SER A 405 7.79 24.64 -3.30
C SER A 405 8.72 23.41 -3.34
N VAL A 406 8.38 22.33 -2.63
CA VAL A 406 9.18 21.09 -2.61
C VAL A 406 9.17 20.39 -3.97
N ALA A 407 8.01 20.30 -4.64
CA ALA A 407 7.88 19.71 -5.96
C ALA A 407 8.69 20.50 -7.00
N MET A 408 8.63 21.83 -6.90
CA MET A 408 9.41 22.74 -7.74
C MET A 408 10.91 22.53 -7.55
N ASP A 409 11.41 22.45 -6.30
CA ASP A 409 12.85 22.25 -6.04
C ASP A 409 13.33 20.89 -6.56
N ARG A 410 12.50 19.85 -6.47
CA ARG A 410 12.80 18.52 -7.03
C ARG A 410 12.90 18.54 -8.55
N TRP A 411 12.00 19.25 -9.21
CA TRP A 411 12.01 19.40 -10.66
C TRP A 411 13.20 20.23 -11.14
N SER A 412 13.43 21.41 -10.54
CA SER A 412 14.43 22.38 -10.99
C SER A 412 15.88 21.98 -10.65
N THR A 413 16.09 21.38 -9.47
CA THR A 413 17.44 21.17 -8.92
C THR A 413 17.83 19.69 -8.87
N LYS A 414 16.86 18.79 -8.66
CA LYS A 414 17.11 17.33 -8.57
C LYS A 414 16.84 16.58 -9.87
N GLY A 415 16.46 17.29 -10.95
CA GLY A 415 16.27 16.72 -12.28
C GLY A 415 15.09 15.75 -12.38
N ALA A 416 14.08 15.87 -11.49
CA ALA A 416 12.86 15.09 -11.64
C ALA A 416 12.13 15.49 -12.94
N GLY A 417 11.73 14.50 -13.75
CA GLY A 417 10.95 14.78 -14.95
C GLY A 417 9.52 15.20 -14.60
N ALA A 418 8.89 15.97 -15.49
CA ALA A 418 7.50 16.42 -15.35
C ALA A 418 6.78 16.33 -16.71
N ASP A 419 5.47 16.08 -16.68
CA ASP A 419 4.65 16.22 -17.89
C ASP A 419 4.51 17.71 -18.30
N PRO A 420 4.06 18.03 -19.52
CA PRO A 420 4.01 19.42 -19.99
C PRO A 420 3.20 20.36 -19.09
N GLY A 421 2.07 19.87 -18.54
CA GLY A 421 1.20 20.66 -17.66
C GLY A 421 1.85 20.95 -16.30
N ALA A 422 2.47 19.95 -15.68
CA ALA A 422 3.22 20.11 -14.44
C ALA A 422 4.43 21.01 -14.66
N ALA A 423 5.18 20.83 -15.75
CA ALA A 423 6.31 21.67 -16.09
C ALA A 423 5.91 23.15 -16.25
N GLN A 424 4.76 23.44 -16.87
CA GLN A 424 4.23 24.80 -16.99
C GLN A 424 3.96 25.44 -15.62
N LEU A 425 3.24 24.73 -14.74
CA LEU A 425 2.93 25.21 -13.39
C LEU A 425 4.19 25.39 -12.53
N LEU A 426 5.11 24.43 -12.58
CA LEU A 426 6.37 24.50 -11.82
C LEU A 426 7.30 25.59 -12.35
N THR A 427 7.29 25.87 -13.66
CA THR A 427 8.01 27.00 -14.26
C THR A 427 7.47 28.33 -13.75
N TYR A 428 6.14 28.46 -13.63
CA TYR A 428 5.52 29.66 -13.04
C TYR A 428 6.02 29.91 -11.62
N VAL A 429 5.97 28.88 -10.76
CA VAL A 429 6.44 28.94 -9.37
C VAL A 429 7.94 29.26 -9.29
N TRP A 430 8.77 28.60 -10.11
CA TRP A 430 10.23 28.78 -10.11
C TRP A 430 10.65 30.17 -10.59
N GLY A 431 10.01 30.67 -11.64
CA GLY A 431 10.40 31.89 -12.34
C GLY A 431 11.75 31.79 -13.05
N ALA A 432 12.41 32.93 -13.24
CA ALA A 432 13.77 32.97 -13.77
C ALA A 432 14.76 32.35 -12.77
N ARG A 433 15.92 31.88 -13.25
CA ARG A 433 16.97 31.31 -12.39
C ARG A 433 17.45 32.30 -11.32
N THR A 434 17.40 33.60 -11.61
CA THR A 434 17.75 34.71 -10.72
C THR A 434 16.63 35.14 -9.77
N THR A 435 15.42 34.57 -9.89
CA THR A 435 14.30 34.89 -9.01
C THR A 435 14.64 34.56 -7.55
N GLU A 436 14.41 35.52 -6.64
CA GLU A 436 14.69 35.36 -5.22
C GLU A 436 13.80 34.27 -4.56
N PRO A 437 14.29 33.55 -3.55
CA PRO A 437 13.50 32.55 -2.81
C PRO A 437 12.17 33.09 -2.25
N ALA A 438 12.17 34.34 -1.77
CA ALA A 438 10.96 34.98 -1.24
C ALA A 438 9.88 35.17 -2.32
N VAL A 439 10.27 35.48 -3.56
CA VAL A 439 9.35 35.62 -4.70
C VAL A 439 8.77 34.26 -5.07
N ARG A 440 9.60 33.20 -5.10
CA ARG A 440 9.15 31.82 -5.37
C ARG A 440 8.12 31.35 -4.34
N GLN A 441 8.39 31.63 -3.06
CA GLN A 441 7.46 31.30 -1.98
C GLN A 441 6.13 32.06 -2.12
N ARG A 442 6.15 33.35 -2.46
CA ARG A 442 4.92 34.12 -2.73
C ARG A 442 4.11 33.53 -3.89
N ARG A 443 4.78 33.11 -4.96
CA ARG A 443 4.11 32.42 -6.09
C ARG A 443 3.53 31.08 -5.69
N ALA A 444 4.23 30.28 -4.90
CA ALA A 444 3.69 29.02 -4.38
C ALA A 444 2.43 29.25 -3.55
N VAL A 445 2.42 30.28 -2.68
CA VAL A 445 1.24 30.70 -1.90
C VAL A 445 0.09 31.17 -2.80
N GLN A 446 0.39 31.94 -3.84
CA GLN A 446 -0.62 32.41 -4.80
C GLN A 446 -1.27 31.24 -5.55
N VAL A 447 -0.47 30.28 -6.03
CA VAL A 447 -0.98 29.05 -6.65
C VAL A 447 -1.81 28.27 -5.64
N ALA A 448 -1.33 28.12 -4.40
CA ALA A 448 -2.06 27.44 -3.34
C ALA A 448 -3.44 28.06 -3.09
N ARG A 449 -3.52 29.40 -3.03
CA ARG A 449 -4.80 30.12 -2.90
C ARG A 449 -5.75 29.82 -4.06
N GLY A 450 -5.27 29.92 -5.30
CA GLY A 450 -6.09 29.62 -6.47
C GLY A 450 -6.63 28.18 -6.48
N LEU A 451 -5.79 27.21 -6.09
CA LEU A 451 -6.23 25.81 -5.94
C LEU A 451 -7.28 25.68 -4.83
N LEU A 452 -7.05 26.27 -3.66
CA LEU A 452 -7.95 26.15 -2.51
C LEU A 452 -9.27 26.88 -2.74
N ASP A 453 -9.26 28.07 -3.36
CA ASP A 453 -10.48 28.79 -3.73
C ASP A 453 -11.34 27.97 -4.70
N HIS A 454 -10.73 27.33 -5.71
CA HIS A 454 -11.43 26.48 -6.67
C HIS A 454 -12.00 25.21 -6.00
N PHE A 455 -11.16 24.49 -5.27
CA PHE A 455 -11.56 23.22 -4.63
C PHE A 455 -12.33 23.39 -3.32
N SER A 456 -12.60 24.62 -2.87
CA SER A 456 -13.58 24.87 -1.82
C SER A 456 -15.02 24.69 -2.33
N GLN A 457 -15.23 24.65 -3.64
CA GLN A 457 -16.51 24.27 -4.22
C GLN A 457 -16.68 22.74 -4.14
N PRO A 458 -17.75 22.22 -3.50
CA PRO A 458 -17.93 20.78 -3.27
C PRO A 458 -17.86 19.93 -4.55
N GLU A 459 -18.47 20.41 -5.63
CA GLU A 459 -18.49 19.70 -6.91
C GLU A 459 -17.10 19.63 -7.53
N GLU A 460 -16.34 20.73 -7.55
CA GLU A 460 -14.97 20.77 -8.08
C GLU A 460 -14.02 19.90 -7.24
N PHE A 461 -14.16 19.93 -5.91
CA PHE A 461 -13.46 19.00 -5.01
C PHE A 461 -13.78 17.55 -5.36
N TRP A 462 -15.04 17.24 -5.63
CA TRP A 462 -15.47 15.89 -5.97
C TRP A 462 -14.97 15.42 -7.34
N LYS A 463 -14.73 16.34 -8.29
CA LYS A 463 -14.03 16.01 -9.56
C LYS A 463 -12.59 15.59 -9.35
N LEU A 464 -11.91 16.18 -8.37
CA LEU A 464 -10.54 15.78 -8.01
C LEU A 464 -10.54 14.40 -7.30
N VAL A 465 -11.42 14.25 -6.30
CA VAL A 465 -11.47 13.11 -5.36
C VAL A 465 -12.11 11.86 -5.97
N HIS A 466 -13.30 12.02 -6.52
CA HIS A 466 -14.18 10.92 -6.90
C HIS A 466 -14.41 10.88 -8.40
N THR A 467 -15.21 11.77 -9.00
CA THR A 467 -15.70 11.57 -10.39
C THR A 467 -14.59 11.57 -11.45
N GLY A 468 -13.48 12.26 -11.19
CA GLY A 468 -12.32 12.20 -12.07
C GLY A 468 -12.42 13.03 -13.34
N THR A 469 -13.41 13.89 -13.49
CA THR A 469 -13.49 14.77 -14.67
C THR A 469 -12.38 15.83 -14.63
N ASP A 470 -12.10 16.44 -15.78
CA ASP A 470 -11.15 17.54 -15.87
C ASP A 470 -11.66 18.78 -15.12
N ASN A 471 -10.71 19.63 -14.70
CA ASN A 471 -10.99 20.89 -14.02
C ASN A 471 -10.16 22.00 -14.65
N GLU A 472 -10.71 23.20 -14.69
CA GLU A 472 -9.96 24.40 -15.05
C GLU A 472 -9.85 25.31 -13.83
N VAL A 473 -8.64 25.43 -13.31
CA VAL A 473 -8.37 26.27 -12.14
C VAL A 473 -7.81 27.60 -12.59
N SER A 474 -8.44 28.69 -12.14
CA SER A 474 -7.96 30.04 -12.37
C SER A 474 -7.11 30.49 -11.18
N ILE A 475 -5.81 30.64 -11.39
CA ILE A 475 -4.89 31.21 -10.40
C ILE A 475 -4.96 32.73 -10.55
N PRO A 476 -5.37 33.46 -9.49
CA PRO A 476 -5.54 34.90 -9.56
C PRO A 476 -4.21 35.58 -9.87
N ARG A 477 -4.27 36.81 -10.40
CA ARG A 477 -3.07 37.63 -10.62
C ARG A 477 -2.37 37.92 -9.29
N GLY A 478 -1.03 37.83 -9.27
CA GLY A 478 -0.24 38.14 -8.10
C GLY A 478 -0.04 39.64 -7.92
N ASP A 479 0.59 40.04 -6.81
CA ASP A 479 0.82 41.45 -6.48
C ASP A 479 1.80 42.16 -7.44
N MET A 480 2.48 41.42 -8.32
CA MET A 480 3.41 41.97 -9.30
C MET A 480 2.67 42.41 -10.56
N THR A 481 2.87 43.67 -10.95
CA THR A 481 2.21 44.32 -12.09
C THR A 481 2.48 43.65 -13.45
N THR A 482 3.42 42.72 -13.56
CA THR A 482 3.72 41.98 -14.79
C THR A 482 3.12 40.56 -14.82
N GLU A 483 2.54 40.09 -13.73
CA GLU A 483 1.97 38.73 -13.68
C GLU A 483 0.59 38.73 -14.32
N VAL A 484 0.30 37.69 -15.10
CA VAL A 484 -0.98 37.46 -15.78
C VAL A 484 -1.66 36.28 -15.07
N PRO A 485 -3.00 36.29 -14.86
CA PRO A 485 -3.72 35.13 -14.37
C PRO A 485 -3.27 33.84 -15.09
N GLN A 486 -3.05 32.78 -14.33
CA GLN A 486 -2.67 31.49 -14.91
C GLN A 486 -3.88 30.57 -14.89
N HIS A 487 -4.11 29.87 -16.00
CA HIS A 487 -5.14 28.85 -16.09
C HIS A 487 -4.46 27.48 -16.10
N VAL A 488 -4.86 26.63 -15.17
CA VAL A 488 -4.36 25.26 -15.05
C VAL A 488 -5.49 24.31 -15.39
N ARG A 489 -5.38 23.63 -16.53
CA ARG A 489 -6.27 22.50 -16.87
C ARG A 489 -5.76 21.26 -16.15
N VAL A 490 -6.40 20.89 -15.05
CA VAL A 490 -6.15 19.63 -14.35
C VAL A 490 -6.74 18.50 -15.20
N PRO A 491 -5.90 17.54 -15.68
CA PRO A 491 -6.37 16.47 -16.56
C PRO A 491 -7.45 15.62 -15.89
N SER A 492 -8.31 15.00 -16.70
CA SER A 492 -9.22 13.97 -16.20
C SER A 492 -8.45 12.75 -15.70
N ILE A 493 -9.11 11.84 -14.97
CA ILE A 493 -8.50 10.59 -14.56
C ILE A 493 -8.09 9.74 -15.76
N ASP A 494 -8.88 9.73 -16.84
CA ASP A 494 -8.56 8.94 -18.04
C ASP A 494 -7.33 9.51 -18.78
N GLU A 495 -7.24 10.84 -18.94
CA GLU A 495 -6.04 11.49 -19.50
C GLU A 495 -4.79 11.24 -18.61
N HIS A 496 -4.99 11.25 -17.29
CA HIS A 496 -3.95 10.89 -16.34
C HIS A 496 -3.50 9.44 -16.51
N LEU A 497 -4.44 8.48 -16.62
CA LEU A 497 -4.14 7.07 -16.86
C LEU A 497 -3.32 6.90 -18.15
N ASP A 498 -3.76 7.49 -19.26
CA ASP A 498 -3.07 7.46 -20.56
C ASP A 498 -1.61 7.96 -20.48
N SER A 499 -1.32 8.86 -19.54
CA SER A 499 0.03 9.39 -19.29
C SER A 499 0.80 8.52 -18.29
N ALA A 500 0.15 8.08 -17.23
CA ALA A 500 0.70 7.35 -16.09
C ALA A 500 1.05 5.88 -16.39
N LEU A 501 0.48 5.32 -17.46
CA LEU A 501 0.67 3.92 -17.85
C LEU A 501 1.74 3.75 -18.93
N ARG A 502 2.29 4.85 -19.45
CA ARG A 502 3.38 4.79 -20.43
C ARG A 502 4.66 4.30 -19.74
N PRO A 503 5.43 3.38 -20.36
CA PRO A 503 6.72 2.96 -19.82
C PRO A 503 7.63 4.16 -19.50
N GLY A 504 8.32 4.14 -18.36
CA GLY A 504 9.20 5.25 -17.91
C GLY A 504 8.48 6.45 -17.28
N SER A 505 7.14 6.48 -17.26
CA SER A 505 6.37 7.57 -16.62
C SER A 505 6.29 7.48 -15.09
N GLY A 506 6.61 6.33 -14.48
CA GLY A 506 6.46 6.10 -13.04
C GLY A 506 7.24 7.08 -12.14
N GLY A 507 8.32 7.68 -12.68
CA GLY A 507 9.12 8.70 -12.00
C GLY A 507 8.74 10.15 -12.30
N LEU A 508 7.84 10.41 -13.25
CA LEU A 508 7.44 11.76 -13.66
C LEU A 508 6.50 12.40 -12.64
N ILE A 509 6.59 13.73 -12.54
CA ILE A 509 5.58 14.56 -11.88
C ILE A 509 4.47 14.82 -12.90
N LEU A 510 3.30 14.21 -12.69
CA LEU A 510 2.12 14.42 -13.52
C LEU A 510 1.27 15.56 -12.95
N LEU A 511 0.64 16.38 -13.78
CA LEU A 511 -0.08 17.57 -13.32
C LEU A 511 -1.22 17.23 -12.35
N ARG A 512 -2.00 16.17 -12.63
CA ARG A 512 -3.06 15.73 -11.73
C ARG A 512 -2.52 15.28 -10.37
N ASP A 513 -1.42 14.51 -10.36
CA ASP A 513 -0.75 14.08 -9.12
C ASP A 513 -0.19 15.27 -8.34
N LEU A 514 0.35 16.28 -9.03
CA LEU A 514 0.87 17.51 -8.42
C LEU A 514 -0.23 18.32 -7.73
N VAL A 515 -1.37 18.51 -8.40
CA VAL A 515 -2.52 19.24 -7.83
C VAL A 515 -3.14 18.45 -6.67
N MET A 516 -3.40 17.15 -6.87
CA MET A 516 -3.87 16.24 -5.82
C MET A 516 -2.94 16.27 -4.61
N SER A 517 -1.63 16.21 -4.85
CA SER A 517 -0.65 16.17 -3.77
C SER A 517 -0.51 17.52 -3.05
N ALA A 518 -0.65 18.64 -3.76
CA ALA A 518 -0.64 19.96 -3.16
C ALA A 518 -1.83 20.15 -2.22
N VAL A 519 -3.05 19.92 -2.71
CA VAL A 519 -4.28 20.04 -1.90
C VAL A 519 -4.28 19.01 -0.76
N GLY A 520 -3.85 17.78 -1.03
CA GLY A 520 -3.73 16.73 -0.01
C GLY A 520 -2.70 17.02 1.09
N CYS A 521 -1.59 17.64 0.75
CA CYS A 521 -0.62 18.12 1.73
C CYS A 521 -1.22 19.23 2.61
N GLY A 522 -1.91 20.19 2.00
CA GLY A 522 -2.65 21.23 2.73
C GLY A 522 -3.64 20.64 3.73
N LEU A 523 -4.52 19.75 3.26
CA LEU A 523 -5.49 19.09 4.13
C LEU A 523 -4.81 18.30 5.26
N ALA A 524 -3.75 17.55 4.98
CA ALA A 524 -3.02 16.84 6.02
C ALA A 524 -2.38 17.80 7.05
N TYR A 525 -1.90 18.98 6.65
CA TYR A 525 -1.46 20.03 7.58
C TYR A 525 -2.61 20.53 8.46
N GLY A 526 -3.76 20.84 7.86
CA GLY A 526 -4.96 21.25 8.57
C GLY A 526 -5.44 20.22 9.60
N LEU A 527 -5.32 18.93 9.26
CA LEU A 527 -5.63 17.79 10.13
C LEU A 527 -4.53 17.47 11.18
N GLY A 528 -3.63 18.42 11.46
CA GLY A 528 -2.64 18.33 12.54
C GLY A 528 -1.28 17.72 12.16
N GLN A 529 -1.08 17.27 10.91
CA GLN A 529 0.12 16.52 10.52
C GLN A 529 1.29 17.41 10.06
N GLN A 530 1.20 18.73 10.24
CA GLN A 530 2.17 19.71 9.77
C GLN A 530 3.62 19.40 10.19
N SER A 531 3.84 19.06 11.47
CA SER A 531 5.19 18.87 12.02
C SER A 531 5.88 17.65 11.41
N ALA A 532 5.14 16.54 11.26
CA ALA A 532 5.65 15.32 10.66
C ALA A 532 5.94 15.53 9.17
N LEU A 533 5.00 16.11 8.42
CA LEU A 533 5.16 16.33 6.99
C LEU A 533 6.26 17.34 6.67
N PHE A 534 6.37 18.40 7.44
CA PHE A 534 7.46 19.38 7.29
C PHE A 534 8.83 18.73 7.46
N ARG A 535 8.99 17.84 8.46
CA ARG A 535 10.24 17.07 8.62
C ARG A 535 10.47 16.14 7.42
N MET A 536 9.48 15.36 7.02
CA MET A 536 9.61 14.44 5.87
C MET A 536 9.96 15.15 4.56
N HIS A 537 9.43 16.35 4.32
CA HIS A 537 9.74 17.14 3.13
C HIS A 537 11.20 17.58 3.05
N ARG A 538 11.88 17.73 4.20
CA ARG A 538 13.30 18.11 4.28
C ARG A 538 14.24 16.94 4.07
N GLU A 539 13.75 15.71 4.22
CA GLU A 539 14.55 14.51 4.01
C GLU A 539 14.77 14.25 2.51
N PRO A 540 16.03 14.24 2.02
CA PRO A 540 16.30 14.07 0.60
C PRO A 540 15.96 12.66 0.08
N TRP A 541 15.86 11.70 0.98
CA TRP A 541 15.56 10.29 0.70
C TRP A 541 14.07 9.95 0.81
N ILE A 542 13.18 10.87 1.20
CA ILE A 542 11.73 10.62 1.23
C ILE A 542 11.07 11.27 0.00
N THR A 543 10.22 10.52 -0.69
CA THR A 543 9.33 11.06 -1.73
C THR A 543 7.88 11.00 -1.28
N LEU A 544 7.29 12.17 -0.97
CA LEU A 544 5.88 12.28 -0.59
C LEU A 544 4.96 12.46 -1.80
N ARG A 545 3.85 11.71 -1.82
CA ARG A 545 2.68 11.91 -2.70
C ARG A 545 1.42 11.81 -1.86
N PHE A 546 0.42 12.64 -2.15
CA PHE A 546 -0.83 12.64 -1.38
C PHE A 546 -2.01 12.24 -2.26
N PHE A 547 -2.99 11.59 -1.65
CA PHE A 547 -4.19 11.09 -2.31
C PHE A 547 -5.40 11.38 -1.43
N LEU A 548 -6.41 12.03 -2.02
CA LEU A 548 -7.66 12.38 -1.34
C LEU A 548 -8.71 11.30 -1.60
N CYS A 549 -8.77 10.28 -0.74
CA CYS A 549 -9.51 9.06 -1.01
C CYS A 549 -10.89 9.03 -0.30
N SER A 550 -11.96 8.82 -1.05
CA SER A 550 -13.26 8.37 -0.51
C SER A 550 -13.64 7.02 -1.15
N PRO A 551 -13.36 5.88 -0.51
CA PRO A 551 -13.56 4.56 -1.11
C PRO A 551 -15.03 4.14 -1.19
N LEU A 552 -15.92 4.76 -0.40
CA LEU A 552 -17.34 4.43 -0.33
C LEU A 552 -18.24 5.50 -0.95
N ALA A 553 -17.70 6.69 -1.29
CA ALA A 553 -18.46 7.86 -1.73
C ALA A 553 -19.61 8.26 -0.77
N THR A 554 -19.64 7.67 0.42
CA THR A 554 -20.73 7.72 1.38
C THR A 554 -20.14 7.62 2.78
N VAL A 555 -20.65 8.46 3.67
CA VAL A 555 -20.22 8.52 5.06
C VAL A 555 -20.94 7.42 5.85
N PRO A 556 -20.23 6.54 6.57
CA PRO A 556 -20.87 5.54 7.41
C PRO A 556 -21.61 6.18 8.59
N ILE A 557 -22.75 5.61 8.98
CA ILE A 557 -23.60 6.08 10.08
C ILE A 557 -23.61 5.04 11.21
N ALA A 558 -23.37 5.48 12.45
CA ALA A 558 -23.47 4.63 13.64
C ALA A 558 -24.92 4.23 13.93
N VAL A 559 -25.12 2.96 14.34
CA VAL A 559 -26.39 2.49 14.93
C VAL A 559 -26.31 2.55 16.45
N ASP A 560 -25.16 2.17 17.01
CA ASP A 560 -24.81 2.29 18.41
C ASP A 560 -23.28 2.40 18.56
N ASP A 561 -22.79 2.36 19.79
CA ASP A 561 -21.36 2.48 20.12
C ASP A 561 -20.48 1.37 19.52
N ILE A 562 -21.05 0.29 18.98
CA ILE A 562 -20.32 -0.91 18.52
C ILE A 562 -20.63 -1.27 17.07
N ARG A 563 -21.82 -0.93 16.58
CA ARG A 563 -22.34 -1.33 15.28
C ARG A 563 -22.55 -0.13 14.37
N LEU A 564 -22.19 -0.33 13.10
CA LEU A 564 -22.62 0.55 12.03
C LEU A 564 -23.93 0.06 11.44
N LYS A 565 -24.64 0.97 10.77
CA LYS A 565 -25.75 0.58 9.91
C LYS A 565 -25.20 -0.43 8.89
N PRO A 566 -25.72 -1.67 8.85
CA PRO A 566 -25.26 -2.65 7.88
C PRO A 566 -25.37 -2.05 6.48
N LEU A 567 -24.30 -2.16 5.70
CA LEU A 567 -24.37 -1.85 4.28
C LEU A 567 -25.27 -2.92 3.65
N ASP A 568 -26.19 -2.54 2.75
CA ASP A 568 -27.06 -3.53 2.10
C ASP A 568 -26.16 -4.64 1.51
N PRO A 569 -26.34 -5.91 1.88
CA PRO A 569 -25.55 -7.00 1.31
C PRO A 569 -25.72 -7.12 -0.21
N ARG A 570 -26.81 -6.56 -0.75
CA ARG A 570 -27.09 -6.43 -2.19
C ARG A 570 -26.53 -5.16 -2.80
N ASP A 571 -26.27 -4.12 -1.99
CA ASP A 571 -25.47 -2.98 -2.46
C ASP A 571 -24.11 -3.54 -2.83
N ARG A 572 -23.78 -3.43 -4.10
CA ARG A 572 -22.40 -3.69 -4.52
C ARG A 572 -21.59 -2.56 -3.90
N PHE A 573 -20.39 -2.87 -3.41
CA PHE A 573 -19.34 -1.86 -3.24
C PHE A 573 -19.34 -0.98 -4.51
N PRO A 574 -19.10 0.35 -4.44
CA PRO A 574 -19.23 1.26 -5.58
C PRO A 574 -18.79 0.58 -6.86
N ARG A 575 -19.65 0.62 -7.89
CA ARG A 575 -19.39 -0.11 -9.14
C ARG A 575 -18.05 0.38 -9.67
N VAL A 576 -17.38 -0.45 -10.46
CA VAL A 576 -16.09 -0.05 -11.04
C VAL A 576 -16.24 1.19 -11.93
N ASP A 577 -17.46 1.54 -12.35
CA ASP A 577 -17.79 2.76 -13.09
C ASP A 577 -17.99 3.99 -12.16
N ASP A 578 -18.18 3.77 -10.86
CA ASP A 578 -18.18 4.79 -9.79
C ASP A 578 -16.74 5.02 -9.27
N ARG A 579 -15.77 5.03 -10.20
CA ARG A 579 -14.32 5.10 -9.89
C ARG A 579 -14.05 6.29 -8.99
N ALA A 580 -13.49 6.07 -7.80
CA ALA A 580 -12.87 7.17 -7.08
C ALA A 580 -11.52 7.51 -7.72
N ALA A 581 -11.43 8.64 -8.44
CA ALA A 581 -10.27 9.04 -9.21
C ALA A 581 -8.97 9.15 -8.40
N ALA A 582 -9.04 9.66 -7.17
CA ALA A 582 -7.89 9.72 -6.28
C ALA A 582 -7.42 8.33 -5.83
N LEU A 583 -8.38 7.42 -5.64
CA LEU A 583 -8.07 6.05 -5.30
C LEU A 583 -7.40 5.36 -6.47
N THR A 584 -7.90 5.50 -7.70
CA THR A 584 -7.22 4.99 -8.90
C THR A 584 -5.77 5.49 -9.00
N GLN A 585 -5.50 6.77 -8.72
CA GLN A 585 -4.14 7.32 -8.65
C GLN A 585 -3.30 6.63 -7.55
N LEU A 586 -3.84 6.48 -6.34
CA LEU A 586 -3.16 5.78 -5.24
C LEU A 586 -2.85 4.33 -5.61
N LEU A 587 -3.80 3.63 -6.21
CA LEU A 587 -3.66 2.25 -6.64
C LEU A 587 -2.54 2.11 -7.68
N LEU A 588 -2.46 3.01 -8.65
CA LEU A 588 -1.34 3.05 -9.58
C LEU A 588 -0.01 3.38 -8.90
N ALA A 589 0.01 4.23 -7.87
CA ALA A 589 1.23 4.52 -7.12
C ALA A 589 1.70 3.29 -6.31
N VAL A 590 0.77 2.53 -5.73
CA VAL A 590 1.04 1.27 -5.01
C VAL A 590 1.69 0.24 -5.92
N LEU A 591 1.32 0.18 -7.20
CA LEU A 591 1.93 -0.72 -8.18
C LEU A 591 3.36 -0.33 -8.56
N GLY A 592 3.79 0.90 -8.23
CA GLY A 592 5.20 1.33 -8.16
C GLY A 592 6.12 0.77 -9.25
N ARG A 593 6.92 -0.25 -8.87
CA ARG A 593 7.89 -0.92 -9.75
C ARG A 593 7.28 -1.54 -11.00
N ALA A 594 6.02 -1.98 -10.96
CA ALA A 594 5.32 -2.50 -12.15
C ALA A 594 5.12 -1.45 -13.25
N ARG A 595 5.36 -0.16 -12.94
CA ARG A 595 5.23 0.98 -13.86
C ARG A 595 6.58 1.62 -14.26
N ARG A 596 7.70 1.13 -13.72
CA ARG A 596 9.04 1.62 -14.06
C ARG A 596 9.60 0.81 -15.23
#